data_AF-A0A7Y4R960-F1
#
_entry.id   AF-A0A7Y4R960-F1
#
_cell.length_a   1.000
_cell.length_b   1.000
_cell.length_c   1.000
_cell.angle_alpha   90.00
_cell.angle_beta   90.00
_cell.angle_gamma   90.00
#
_symmetry.space_group_name_H-M   'P 1'
#
loop_
_entity.id
_entity.type
_entity.pdbx_description
1 polymer ?
#
loop_
_entity_poly.entity_id
_entity_poly.type
_entity_poly.pdbx_seq_one_letter_code
_entity_poly.pdbx_strand_id
1 'polypeptide(L)'
;MRIEYDPNLIEQAVFLKARMDRRLERELHTATDPFYASAPGHARESKFSETYSQLFHRFGLDEVIAALLAERPIIAERAHRFLVRRAGGVKDGGAELFVRPSADGAGGAEQTVVIAVTAEQLCDGESLQLYLRRELLHIADMLDDRFGYRKEEWEGPASRRNLVRDRYGVLWNGYVEGRLLSEGRSTIAEVDRLKRAFDRAFATDYYGADPAVFARVVYAGSLTHCDLWTWAENFTALGTGAVKSRVGKTGTGDLCPLCRFPTCDWHWFESDRDATIVARVRRVFPKWNADDGACRQCVESSAAWSENVALGFDFTDRLRGDPAVGRVVSAR
;
A
#
# COMPACT_ATOMS: atom_id res chain seq x y z
N MET A 1 16.80 -11.39 18.03
CA MET A 1 15.89 -10.28 17.69
C MET A 1 15.52 -9.56 18.98
N ARG A 2 15.76 -8.25 19.09
CA ARG A 2 15.33 -7.42 20.23
C ARG A 2 14.24 -6.47 19.76
N ILE A 3 13.11 -6.46 20.46
CA ILE A 3 11.97 -5.59 20.16
C ILE A 3 11.94 -4.46 21.19
N GLU A 4 11.91 -3.22 20.71
CA GLU A 4 11.79 -2.02 21.54
C GLU A 4 10.34 -1.57 21.53
N TYR A 5 9.76 -1.30 22.70
CA TYR A 5 8.37 -0.88 22.85
C TYR A 5 8.30 0.56 23.37
N ASP A 6 7.35 1.34 22.87
CA ASP A 6 7.01 2.67 23.39
C ASP A 6 6.50 2.57 24.85
N PRO A 7 7.12 3.27 25.82
CA PRO A 7 6.69 3.25 27.22
C PRO A 7 5.21 3.63 27.42
N ASN A 8 4.67 4.54 26.60
CA ASN A 8 3.25 4.92 26.70
C ASN A 8 2.32 3.79 26.25
N LEU A 9 2.74 2.99 25.28
CA LEU A 9 2.01 1.81 24.84
C LEU A 9 2.01 0.73 25.93
N ILE A 10 3.17 0.48 26.52
CA ILE A 10 3.36 -0.45 27.64
C ILE A 10 2.39 -0.10 28.77
N GLU A 11 2.42 1.14 29.26
CA GLU A 11 1.59 1.57 30.38
C GLU A 11 0.09 1.40 30.07
N GLN A 12 -0.36 1.86 28.91
CA GLN A 12 -1.78 1.77 28.52
C GLN A 12 -2.26 0.33 28.34
N ALA A 13 -1.45 -0.53 27.73
CA ALA A 13 -1.80 -1.94 27.53
C ALA A 13 -1.87 -2.68 28.87
N VAL A 14 -0.94 -2.43 29.80
CA VAL A 14 -0.97 -3.00 31.16
C VAL A 14 -2.23 -2.57 31.90
N PHE A 15 -2.56 -1.27 31.89
CA PHE A 15 -3.78 -0.77 32.53
C PHE A 15 -5.05 -1.37 31.93
N LEU A 16 -5.13 -1.43 30.59
CA LEU A 16 -6.29 -1.97 29.91
C LEU A 16 -6.48 -3.46 30.24
N LYS A 17 -5.41 -4.25 30.14
CA LYS A 17 -5.42 -5.68 30.47
C LYS A 17 -5.79 -5.93 31.92
N ALA A 18 -5.24 -5.15 32.85
CA ALA A 18 -5.55 -5.22 34.27
C ALA A 18 -7.02 -4.92 34.55
N ARG A 19 -7.59 -3.89 33.91
CA ARG A 19 -9.01 -3.53 34.07
C ARG A 19 -9.98 -4.63 33.61
N MET A 20 -9.54 -5.48 32.68
CA MET A 20 -10.34 -6.60 32.17
C MET A 20 -10.30 -7.84 33.07
N ASP A 21 -9.35 -7.92 34.02
CA ASP A 21 -9.17 -9.07 34.92
C ASP A 21 -8.81 -8.63 36.35
N ARG A 22 -9.73 -8.89 37.29
CA ARG A 22 -9.57 -8.57 38.72
C ARG A 22 -8.32 -9.15 39.37
N ARG A 23 -7.76 -10.24 38.85
CA ARG A 23 -6.49 -10.78 39.35
C ARG A 23 -5.35 -9.85 38.93
N LEU A 24 -5.28 -9.51 37.65
CA LEU A 24 -4.24 -8.64 37.09
C LEU A 24 -4.33 -7.22 37.65
N GLU A 25 -5.55 -6.72 37.91
CA GLU A 25 -5.79 -5.46 38.64
C GLU A 25 -5.13 -5.45 40.02
N ARG A 26 -5.32 -6.51 40.82
CA ARG A 26 -4.67 -6.65 42.13
C ARG A 26 -3.15 -6.76 42.01
N GLU A 27 -2.66 -7.49 41.01
CA GLU A 27 -1.22 -7.60 40.74
C GLU A 27 -0.60 -6.24 40.36
N LEU A 28 -1.30 -5.43 39.59
CA LEU A 28 -0.90 -4.06 39.24
C LEU A 28 -0.83 -3.19 40.50
N HIS A 29 -1.89 -3.10 41.29
CA HIS A 29 -1.93 -2.31 42.52
C HIS A 29 -0.83 -2.71 43.51
N THR A 30 -0.66 -4.01 43.73
CA THR A 30 0.39 -4.52 44.62
C THR A 30 1.79 -4.06 44.17
N ALA A 31 2.01 -3.97 42.87
CA ALA A 31 3.29 -3.55 42.31
C ALA A 31 3.50 -2.02 42.33
N THR A 32 2.44 -1.22 42.17
CA THR A 32 2.54 0.24 41.98
C THR A 32 2.22 1.08 43.21
N ASP A 33 1.33 0.61 44.10
CA ASP A 33 0.91 1.33 45.31
C ASP A 33 2.09 1.77 46.20
N PRO A 34 3.15 0.97 46.42
CA PRO A 34 4.30 1.38 47.24
C PRO A 34 5.01 2.63 46.72
N PHE A 35 4.94 2.93 45.42
CA PHE A 35 5.63 4.08 44.84
C PHE A 35 4.91 5.40 45.12
N TYR A 36 3.63 5.38 45.46
CA TYR A 36 2.90 6.60 45.82
C TYR A 36 3.37 7.19 47.15
N ALA A 37 3.95 6.38 48.03
CA ALA A 37 4.59 6.84 49.26
C ALA A 37 5.95 7.53 49.03
N SER A 38 6.55 7.36 47.83
CA SER A 38 7.81 8.03 47.47
C SER A 38 7.57 9.46 46.97
N ALA A 39 8.53 10.35 47.26
CA ALA A 39 8.50 11.72 46.77
C ALA A 39 8.41 11.77 45.22
N PRO A 40 7.60 12.68 44.64
CA PRO A 40 7.56 12.90 43.20
C PRO A 40 8.93 13.26 42.63
N GLY A 41 9.25 12.75 41.44
CA GLY A 41 10.50 13.04 40.72
C GLY A 41 10.99 11.87 39.87
N HIS A 42 12.09 12.08 39.14
CA HIS A 42 12.62 11.13 38.16
C HIS A 42 12.90 9.73 38.71
N ALA A 43 13.35 9.62 39.97
CA ALA A 43 13.59 8.34 40.62
C ALA A 43 12.29 7.52 40.80
N ARG A 44 11.17 8.19 41.09
CA ARG A 44 9.86 7.55 41.18
C ARG A 44 9.34 7.18 39.79
N GLU A 45 9.44 8.07 38.82
CA GLU A 45 9.05 7.81 37.41
C GLU A 45 9.80 6.61 36.81
N SER A 46 11.10 6.50 37.09
CA SER A 46 11.92 5.37 36.63
C SER A 46 11.43 4.03 37.21
N LYS A 47 11.05 4.01 38.50
CA LYS A 47 10.47 2.81 39.13
C LYS A 47 9.13 2.42 38.53
N PHE A 48 8.26 3.38 38.23
CA PHE A 48 7.00 3.12 37.51
C PHE A 48 7.28 2.51 36.13
N SER A 49 8.15 3.14 35.34
CA SER A 49 8.49 2.67 33.99
C SER A 49 9.06 1.24 33.98
N GLU A 50 9.99 0.93 34.89
CA GLU A 50 10.54 -0.42 35.04
C GLU A 50 9.46 -1.44 35.45
N THR A 51 8.61 -1.06 36.41
CA THR A 51 7.52 -1.93 36.89
C THR A 51 6.49 -2.21 35.80
N TYR A 52 6.06 -1.20 35.04
CA TYR A 52 5.14 -1.41 33.92
C TYR A 52 5.76 -2.29 32.84
N SER A 53 7.05 -2.14 32.55
CA SER A 53 7.76 -3.00 31.61
C SER A 53 7.75 -4.47 32.07
N GLN A 54 8.01 -4.72 33.36
CA GLN A 54 7.94 -6.07 33.92
C GLN A 54 6.51 -6.65 33.89
N LEU A 55 5.51 -5.84 34.22
CA LEU A 55 4.09 -6.24 34.15
C LEU A 55 3.66 -6.56 32.72
N PHE A 56 4.13 -5.79 31.73
CA PHE A 56 3.80 -6.00 30.32
C PHE A 56 4.25 -7.37 29.83
N HIS A 57 5.49 -7.76 30.12
CA HIS A 57 5.99 -9.12 29.83
C HIS A 57 5.25 -10.18 30.64
N ARG A 58 5.01 -9.93 31.93
CA ARG A 58 4.31 -10.88 32.79
C ARG A 58 2.86 -11.13 32.37
N PHE A 59 2.21 -10.13 31.79
CA PHE A 59 0.85 -10.24 31.25
C PHE A 59 0.81 -10.85 29.84
N GLY A 60 1.98 -11.21 29.27
CA GLY A 60 2.11 -11.83 27.96
C GLY A 60 1.76 -10.90 26.78
N LEU A 61 1.84 -9.57 26.98
CA LEU A 61 1.40 -8.59 25.97
C LEU A 61 2.42 -8.43 24.82
N ASP A 62 3.67 -8.84 25.03
CA ASP A 62 4.73 -8.87 24.03
C ASP A 62 4.72 -10.15 23.18
N GLU A 63 4.23 -11.26 23.74
CA GLU A 63 4.28 -12.59 23.14
C GLU A 63 3.64 -12.64 21.75
N VAL A 64 2.51 -11.95 21.56
CA VAL A 64 1.81 -11.91 20.27
C VAL A 64 2.67 -11.30 19.16
N ILE A 65 3.40 -10.22 19.45
CA ILE A 65 4.28 -9.58 18.47
C ILE A 65 5.50 -10.44 18.19
N ALA A 66 6.10 -11.02 19.24
CA ALA A 66 7.24 -11.91 19.09
C ALA A 66 6.89 -13.15 18.25
N ALA A 67 5.73 -13.75 18.49
CA ALA A 67 5.22 -14.88 17.71
C ALA A 67 5.01 -14.51 16.24
N LEU A 68 4.37 -13.38 15.96
CA LEU A 68 4.11 -12.91 14.59
C LEU A 68 5.39 -12.65 13.80
N LEU A 69 6.40 -12.05 14.41
CA LEU A 69 7.70 -11.84 13.76
C LEU A 69 8.43 -13.17 13.50
N ALA A 70 8.29 -14.15 14.40
CA ALA A 70 8.85 -15.49 14.21
C ALA A 70 8.20 -16.27 13.07
N GLU A 71 6.96 -15.94 12.67
CA GLU A 71 6.29 -16.56 11.51
C GLU A 71 6.96 -16.23 10.17
N ARG A 72 7.83 -15.20 10.12
CA ARG A 72 8.53 -14.73 8.92
C ARG A 72 10.03 -14.54 9.20
N PRO A 73 10.83 -15.63 9.19
CA PRO A 73 12.25 -15.59 9.56
C PRO A 73 13.07 -14.55 8.79
N ILE A 74 12.77 -14.34 7.50
CA ILE A 74 13.45 -13.34 6.66
C ILE A 74 13.43 -11.93 7.26
N ILE A 75 12.35 -11.57 7.98
CA ILE A 75 12.24 -10.28 8.64
C ILE A 75 13.29 -10.17 9.75
N ALA A 76 13.41 -11.20 10.60
CA ALA A 76 14.39 -11.24 11.67
C ALA A 76 15.85 -11.36 11.17
N GLU A 77 16.05 -11.95 10.00
CA GLU A 77 17.37 -12.12 9.36
C GLU A 77 17.87 -10.84 8.69
N ARG A 78 16.97 -10.04 8.08
CA ARG A 78 17.33 -8.86 7.29
C ARG A 78 17.16 -7.54 8.06
N ALA A 79 16.12 -7.42 8.89
CA ALA A 79 15.90 -6.20 9.66
C ALA A 79 16.81 -6.14 10.90
N HIS A 80 17.34 -4.95 11.16
CA HIS A 80 18.32 -4.68 12.20
C HIS A 80 17.64 -4.25 13.51
N ARG A 81 16.49 -3.57 13.41
CA ARG A 81 15.76 -3.01 14.55
C ARG A 81 14.25 -3.21 14.42
N PHE A 82 13.60 -3.39 15.56
CA PHE A 82 12.17 -3.64 15.69
C PHE A 82 11.59 -2.68 16.72
N LEU A 83 10.73 -1.77 16.28
CA LEU A 83 10.09 -0.78 17.15
C LEU A 83 8.58 -1.01 17.15
N VAL A 84 7.98 -1.11 18.33
CA VAL A 84 6.53 -1.18 18.50
C VAL A 84 6.09 0.10 19.18
N ARG A 85 5.32 0.91 18.46
CA ARG A 85 4.86 2.23 18.92
C ARG A 85 3.36 2.28 19.08
N ARG A 86 2.90 3.22 19.90
CA ARG A 86 1.47 3.52 20.02
C ARG A 86 0.92 4.12 18.73
N ALA A 87 -0.17 3.57 18.22
CA ALA A 87 -1.00 4.18 17.19
C ALA A 87 -2.02 5.15 17.81
N GLY A 88 -2.34 6.24 17.10
CA GLY A 88 -3.37 7.21 17.52
C GLY A 88 -4.79 6.62 17.50
N GLY A 89 -5.01 5.62 16.65
CA GLY A 89 -6.20 4.79 16.59
C GLY A 89 -6.01 3.64 15.61
N VAL A 90 -7.02 2.78 15.46
CA VAL A 90 -6.94 1.57 14.61
C VAL A 90 -6.56 1.90 13.15
N LYS A 91 -7.02 3.04 12.62
CA LYS A 91 -6.72 3.47 11.24
C LYS A 91 -5.27 3.93 11.03
N ASP A 92 -4.58 4.26 12.11
CA ASP A 92 -3.17 4.67 12.11
C ASP A 92 -2.25 3.51 12.53
N GLY A 93 -2.81 2.32 12.77
CA GLY A 93 -2.06 1.09 12.97
C GLY A 93 -1.49 0.55 11.66
N GLY A 94 -0.45 -0.28 11.76
CA GLY A 94 0.20 -0.89 10.60
C GLY A 94 1.64 -1.30 10.87
N ALA A 95 2.30 -1.85 9.86
CA ALA A 95 3.73 -2.12 9.90
C ALA A 95 4.42 -1.41 8.73
N GLU A 96 5.56 -0.78 9.01
CA GLU A 96 6.34 -0.02 8.04
C GLU A 96 7.80 -0.45 8.08
N LEU A 97 8.44 -0.51 6.91
CA LEU A 97 9.87 -0.75 6.77
C LEU A 97 10.59 0.58 6.48
N PHE A 98 11.46 0.99 7.38
CA PHE A 98 12.36 2.12 7.19
C PHE A 98 13.74 1.62 6.75
N VAL A 99 14.26 2.22 5.68
CA VAL A 99 15.58 1.91 5.15
C VAL A 99 16.44 3.16 5.23
N ARG A 100 17.46 3.15 6.08
CA ARG A 100 18.43 4.23 6.20
C ARG A 100 19.72 3.84 5.47
N PRO A 101 20.19 4.66 4.51
CA PRO A 101 21.51 4.45 3.93
C PRO A 101 22.58 4.47 5.03
N SER A 102 23.51 3.52 5.01
CA SER A 102 24.64 3.53 5.95
C SER A 102 25.47 4.80 5.75
N ALA A 103 25.85 5.44 6.85
CA ALA A 103 26.64 6.68 6.83
C ALA A 103 28.04 6.47 6.22
N ASP A 104 28.55 5.24 6.25
CA ASP A 104 29.95 4.95 5.95
C ASP A 104 30.16 4.40 4.53
N GLY A 105 29.10 4.31 3.70
CA GLY A 105 29.16 3.86 2.30
C GLY A 105 29.63 2.42 2.06
N ALA A 106 30.17 1.74 3.08
CA ALA A 106 30.73 0.39 3.04
C ALA A 106 29.86 -0.65 3.78
N GLY A 107 28.84 -0.22 4.51
CA GLY A 107 27.85 -1.08 5.15
C GLY A 107 26.51 -1.06 4.41
N GLY A 108 25.81 -2.20 4.37
CA GLY A 108 24.44 -2.27 3.84
C GLY A 108 23.49 -1.28 4.51
N ALA A 109 22.34 -1.03 3.89
CA ALA A 109 21.34 -0.12 4.47
C ALA A 109 20.78 -0.67 5.80
N GLU A 110 20.64 0.19 6.81
CA GLU A 110 20.04 -0.17 8.09
C GLU A 110 18.52 -0.25 7.91
N GLN A 111 17.96 -1.43 8.14
CA GLN A 111 16.55 -1.74 7.98
C GLN A 111 15.86 -1.80 9.34
N THR A 112 14.83 -0.97 9.56
CA THR A 112 14.05 -0.92 10.80
C THR A 112 12.59 -1.22 10.50
N VAL A 113 12.03 -2.21 11.18
CA VAL A 113 10.59 -2.51 11.14
C VAL A 113 9.89 -1.76 12.27
N VAL A 114 8.89 -0.96 11.94
CA VAL A 114 8.07 -0.21 12.89
C VAL A 114 6.65 -0.73 12.85
N ILE A 115 6.15 -1.23 13.98
CA ILE A 115 4.78 -1.71 14.15
C ILE A 115 4.03 -0.68 15.00
N ALA A 116 2.97 -0.10 14.43
CA ALA A 116 2.07 0.81 15.14
C ALA A 116 0.79 0.06 15.53
N VAL A 117 0.48 0.03 16.83
CA VAL A 117 -0.70 -0.68 17.37
C VAL A 117 -1.33 0.13 18.50
N THR A 118 -2.63 -0.07 18.73
CA THR A 118 -3.29 0.45 19.93
C THR A 118 -3.18 -0.54 21.09
N ALA A 119 -3.38 -0.06 22.32
CA ALA A 119 -3.40 -0.90 23.51
C ALA A 119 -4.53 -1.94 23.45
N GLU A 120 -5.69 -1.57 22.88
CA GLU A 120 -6.83 -2.45 22.66
C GLU A 120 -6.48 -3.60 21.74
N GLN A 121 -5.77 -3.33 20.63
CA GLN A 121 -5.32 -4.37 19.71
C GLN A 121 -4.31 -5.30 20.36
N LEU A 122 -3.38 -4.80 21.18
CA LEU A 122 -2.48 -5.68 21.94
C LEU A 122 -3.22 -6.58 22.94
N CYS A 123 -4.31 -6.10 23.52
CA CYS A 123 -5.13 -6.91 24.42
C CYS A 123 -6.00 -7.93 23.67
N ASP A 124 -6.40 -7.62 22.43
CA ASP A 124 -7.14 -8.48 21.50
C ASP A 124 -6.20 -9.16 20.48
N GLY A 125 -5.49 -10.19 20.96
CA GLY A 125 -4.45 -10.87 20.20
C GLY A 125 -4.94 -11.51 18.89
N GLU A 126 -6.18 -11.99 18.79
CA GLU A 126 -6.68 -12.62 17.56
C GLU A 126 -6.85 -11.62 16.42
N SER A 127 -7.55 -10.50 16.69
CA SER A 127 -7.72 -9.42 15.71
C SER A 127 -6.38 -8.84 15.27
N LEU A 128 -5.44 -8.70 16.21
CA LEU A 128 -4.10 -8.21 15.93
C LEU A 128 -3.31 -9.17 15.02
N GLN A 129 -3.40 -10.48 15.26
CA GLN A 129 -2.72 -11.48 14.44
C GLN A 129 -3.18 -11.46 12.99
N LEU A 130 -4.50 -11.45 12.75
CA LEU A 130 -5.04 -11.39 11.39
C LEU A 130 -4.53 -10.16 10.64
N TYR A 131 -4.54 -9.01 11.31
CA TYR A 131 -4.08 -7.77 10.73
C TYR A 131 -2.57 -7.78 10.44
N LEU A 132 -1.73 -8.05 11.45
CA LEU A 132 -0.28 -7.96 11.30
C LEU A 132 0.34 -9.04 10.43
N ARG A 133 -0.28 -10.22 10.29
CA ARG A 133 0.22 -11.24 9.34
C ARG A 133 0.29 -10.70 7.91
N ARG A 134 -0.73 -9.93 7.50
CA ARG A 134 -0.75 -9.28 6.18
C ARG A 134 0.37 -8.25 6.07
N GLU A 135 0.44 -7.31 7.02
CA GLU A 135 1.42 -6.23 6.99
C GLU A 135 2.87 -6.76 7.05
N LEU A 136 3.13 -7.77 7.88
CA LEU A 136 4.44 -8.40 7.95
C LEU A 136 4.79 -9.19 6.69
N LEU A 137 3.82 -9.80 6.01
CA LEU A 137 4.08 -10.48 4.74
C LEU A 137 4.41 -9.48 3.61
N HIS A 138 3.83 -8.27 3.62
CA HIS A 138 4.29 -7.19 2.74
C HIS A 138 5.75 -6.79 3.05
N ILE A 139 6.12 -6.66 4.32
CA ILE A 139 7.51 -6.37 4.70
C ILE A 139 8.44 -7.51 4.27
N ALA A 140 8.03 -8.77 4.44
CA ALA A 140 8.80 -9.92 3.99
C ALA A 140 9.05 -9.88 2.47
N ASP A 141 8.04 -9.54 1.68
CA ASP A 141 8.21 -9.30 0.23
C ASP A 141 9.20 -8.17 -0.06
N MET A 142 9.13 -7.05 0.68
CA MET A 142 10.07 -5.93 0.52
C MET A 142 11.52 -6.32 0.83
N LEU A 143 11.74 -7.33 1.68
CA LEU A 143 13.06 -7.81 2.11
C LEU A 143 13.56 -9.00 1.27
N ASP A 144 12.68 -9.64 0.48
CA ASP A 144 13.04 -10.78 -0.37
C ASP A 144 13.59 -10.32 -1.72
N ASP A 145 14.87 -10.60 -1.96
CA ASP A 145 15.55 -10.31 -3.22
C ASP A 145 14.85 -10.96 -4.43
N ARG A 146 14.15 -12.09 -4.24
CA ARG A 146 13.39 -12.78 -5.30
C ARG A 146 12.11 -12.04 -5.67
N PHE A 147 11.47 -11.38 -4.71
CA PHE A 147 10.34 -10.50 -4.98
C PHE A 147 10.83 -9.22 -5.68
N GLY A 148 12.00 -8.73 -5.29
CA GLY A 148 12.70 -7.67 -6.01
C GLY A 148 12.02 -6.31 -5.86
N TYR A 149 11.49 -6.01 -4.67
CA TYR A 149 10.85 -4.72 -4.39
C TYR A 149 11.81 -3.56 -4.65
N ARG A 150 11.31 -2.55 -5.37
CA ARG A 150 12.03 -1.29 -5.59
C ARG A 150 11.10 -0.13 -5.27
N LYS A 151 11.66 0.91 -4.67
CA LYS A 151 10.96 2.17 -4.51
C LYS A 151 11.00 2.90 -5.85
N GLU A 152 9.97 2.69 -6.65
CA GLU A 152 9.79 3.34 -7.94
C GLU A 152 8.77 4.48 -7.80
N GLU A 153 8.99 5.56 -8.55
CA GLU A 153 8.06 6.68 -8.62
C GLU A 153 7.18 6.54 -9.87
N TRP A 154 5.87 6.61 -9.68
CA TRP A 154 4.94 6.59 -10.80
C TRP A 154 5.08 7.88 -11.61
N GLU A 155 5.24 7.78 -12.92
CA GLU A 155 5.31 8.94 -13.81
C GLU A 155 3.92 9.48 -14.17
N GLY A 156 3.86 10.79 -14.45
CA GLY A 156 2.69 11.46 -15.02
C GLY A 156 1.78 12.19 -14.00
N PRO A 157 0.57 12.60 -14.43
CA PRO A 157 -0.34 13.39 -13.61
C PRO A 157 -0.74 12.69 -12.31
N ALA A 158 -1.06 13.46 -11.26
CA ALA A 158 -1.43 12.93 -9.94
C ALA A 158 -2.56 11.89 -9.99
N SER A 159 -3.56 12.08 -10.83
CA SER A 159 -4.67 11.14 -11.02
C SER A 159 -4.21 9.78 -11.58
N ARG A 160 -3.29 9.77 -12.56
CA ARG A 160 -2.70 8.54 -13.08
C ARG A 160 -1.87 7.85 -12.01
N ARG A 161 -1.01 8.59 -11.31
CA ARG A 161 -0.18 8.04 -10.23
C ARG A 161 -1.04 7.40 -9.13
N ASN A 162 -2.12 8.06 -8.73
CA ASN A 162 -3.05 7.53 -7.74
C ASN A 162 -3.75 6.25 -8.24
N LEU A 163 -4.25 6.25 -9.48
CA LEU A 163 -4.89 5.06 -10.06
C LEU A 163 -3.94 3.86 -10.10
N VAL A 164 -2.72 4.05 -10.59
CA VAL A 164 -1.74 2.96 -10.71
C VAL A 164 -1.30 2.49 -9.32
N ARG A 165 -1.10 3.40 -8.38
CA ARG A 165 -0.81 3.06 -6.98
C ARG A 165 -1.94 2.24 -6.34
N ASP A 166 -3.20 2.64 -6.54
CA ASP A 166 -4.36 1.92 -6.00
C ASP A 166 -4.45 0.51 -6.59
N ARG A 167 -4.23 0.38 -7.91
CA ARG A 167 -4.16 -0.90 -8.61
C ARG A 167 -3.05 -1.80 -8.09
N TYR A 168 -1.84 -1.25 -7.97
CA TYR A 168 -0.69 -1.97 -7.42
C TYR A 168 -0.96 -2.46 -6.00
N GLY A 169 -1.49 -1.59 -5.15
CA GLY A 169 -1.85 -1.95 -3.77
C GLY A 169 -2.87 -3.09 -3.72
N VAL A 170 -3.89 -3.06 -4.57
CA VAL A 170 -4.88 -4.14 -4.62
C VAL A 170 -4.30 -5.45 -5.15
N LEU A 171 -3.42 -5.40 -6.16
CA LEU A 171 -2.73 -6.59 -6.67
C LEU A 171 -1.83 -7.21 -5.60
N TRP A 172 -1.03 -6.38 -4.91
CA TRP A 172 -0.13 -6.85 -3.86
C TRP A 172 -0.92 -7.43 -2.67
N ASN A 173 -2.00 -6.76 -2.25
CA ASN A 173 -2.88 -7.28 -1.21
C ASN A 173 -3.48 -8.62 -1.61
N GLY A 174 -3.92 -8.78 -2.87
CA GLY A 174 -4.42 -10.04 -3.40
C GLY A 174 -3.37 -11.17 -3.33
N TYR A 175 -2.14 -10.87 -3.72
CA TYR A 175 -1.03 -11.83 -3.68
C TYR A 175 -0.64 -12.23 -2.24
N VAL A 176 -0.61 -11.27 -1.31
CA VAL A 176 -0.36 -11.52 0.11
C VAL A 176 -1.47 -12.36 0.72
N GLU A 177 -2.74 -11.99 0.48
CA GLU A 177 -3.87 -12.70 1.05
C GLU A 177 -3.99 -14.13 0.52
N GLY A 178 -3.69 -14.34 -0.76
CA GLY A 178 -3.65 -15.68 -1.35
C GLY A 178 -2.65 -16.61 -0.67
N ARG A 179 -1.47 -16.11 -0.32
CA ARG A 179 -0.48 -16.87 0.46
C ARG A 179 -0.96 -17.13 1.88
N LEU A 180 -1.54 -16.14 2.56
CA LEU A 180 -2.13 -16.34 3.89
C LEU A 180 -3.26 -17.37 3.87
N LEU A 181 -4.08 -17.39 2.81
CA LEU A 181 -5.13 -18.38 2.62
C LEU A 181 -4.55 -19.78 2.43
N SER A 182 -3.48 -19.92 1.63
CA SER A 182 -2.79 -21.20 1.44
C SER A 182 -2.15 -21.74 2.72
N GLU A 183 -1.76 -20.84 3.63
CA GLU A 183 -1.24 -21.18 4.97
C GLU A 183 -2.35 -21.46 6.00
N GLY A 184 -3.63 -21.32 5.65
CA GLY A 184 -4.76 -21.47 6.58
C GLY A 184 -4.87 -20.33 7.60
N ARG A 185 -4.32 -19.14 7.28
CA ARG A 185 -4.22 -17.97 8.16
C ARG A 185 -5.05 -16.77 7.69
N SER A 186 -5.92 -17.00 6.72
CA SER A 186 -6.87 -16.03 6.16
C SER A 186 -8.28 -16.64 6.11
N THR A 187 -9.28 -15.82 5.81
CA THR A 187 -10.68 -16.22 5.68
C THR A 187 -11.19 -15.93 4.26
N ILE A 188 -12.20 -16.69 3.82
CA ILE A 188 -12.89 -16.44 2.56
C ILE A 188 -13.48 -15.01 2.50
N ALA A 189 -13.91 -14.49 3.65
CA ALA A 189 -14.45 -13.14 3.75
C ALA A 189 -13.42 -12.04 3.38
N GLU A 190 -12.14 -12.21 3.73
CA GLU A 190 -11.09 -11.28 3.32
C GLU A 190 -10.80 -11.38 1.83
N VAL A 191 -10.83 -12.59 1.25
CA VAL A 191 -10.70 -12.79 -0.21
C VAL A 191 -11.85 -12.09 -0.96
N ASP A 192 -13.08 -12.23 -0.49
CA ASP A 192 -14.26 -11.56 -1.08
C ASP A 192 -14.15 -10.03 -0.97
N ARG A 193 -13.63 -9.53 0.16
CA ARG A 193 -13.36 -8.09 0.35
C ARG A 193 -12.32 -7.60 -0.66
N LEU A 194 -11.26 -8.35 -0.89
CA LEU A 194 -10.25 -8.03 -1.88
C LEU A 194 -10.78 -8.11 -3.31
N LYS A 195 -11.64 -9.08 -3.62
CA LYS A 195 -12.31 -9.15 -4.92
C LYS A 195 -13.11 -7.87 -5.20
N ARG A 196 -13.87 -7.38 -4.21
CA ARG A 196 -14.59 -6.09 -4.34
C ARG A 196 -13.64 -4.91 -4.54
N ALA A 197 -12.49 -4.90 -3.89
CA ALA A 197 -11.48 -3.85 -4.09
C ALA A 197 -10.85 -3.94 -5.49
N PHE A 198 -10.57 -5.15 -5.96
CA PHE A 198 -10.08 -5.45 -7.30
C PHE A 198 -11.05 -4.98 -8.36
N ASP A 199 -12.34 -5.31 -8.22
CA ASP A 199 -13.37 -4.85 -9.14
C ASP A 199 -13.45 -3.32 -9.19
N ARG A 200 -13.31 -2.61 -8.07
CA ARG A 200 -13.28 -1.14 -8.09
C ARG A 200 -12.03 -0.58 -8.75
N ALA A 201 -10.86 -1.18 -8.55
CA ALA A 201 -9.60 -0.69 -9.11
C ALA A 201 -9.44 -1.01 -10.61
N PHE A 202 -10.11 -2.06 -11.09
CA PHE A 202 -9.93 -2.61 -12.43
C PHE A 202 -11.22 -2.70 -13.26
N ALA A 203 -12.37 -2.26 -12.75
CA ALA A 203 -13.58 -2.16 -13.55
C ALA A 203 -13.33 -1.23 -14.75
N THR A 204 -13.33 -1.83 -15.92
CA THR A 204 -13.36 -1.12 -17.20
C THR A 204 -14.81 -0.80 -17.56
N ASP A 205 -15.76 -1.70 -17.27
CA ASP A 205 -17.19 -1.55 -17.62
C ASP A 205 -18.12 -1.97 -16.47
N TYR A 206 -19.44 -1.87 -16.71
CA TYR A 206 -20.51 -2.26 -15.78
C TYR A 206 -20.48 -3.75 -15.34
N TYR A 207 -19.71 -4.60 -16.03
CA TYR A 207 -19.66 -6.05 -15.82
C TYR A 207 -18.56 -6.50 -14.83
N GLY A 208 -17.76 -5.57 -14.30
CA GLY A 208 -16.66 -5.89 -13.36
C GLY A 208 -15.43 -6.47 -14.06
N ALA A 209 -14.35 -6.67 -13.29
CA ALA A 209 -13.12 -7.28 -13.82
C ALA A 209 -13.27 -8.80 -13.95
N ASP A 210 -12.62 -9.40 -14.95
CA ASP A 210 -12.64 -10.84 -15.20
C ASP A 210 -12.26 -11.64 -13.93
N PRO A 211 -13.14 -12.53 -13.42
CA PRO A 211 -12.84 -13.35 -12.25
C PRO A 211 -11.55 -14.20 -12.39
N ALA A 212 -11.22 -14.64 -13.60
CA ALA A 212 -10.00 -15.42 -13.85
C ALA A 212 -8.73 -14.60 -13.58
N VAL A 213 -8.79 -13.30 -13.86
CA VAL A 213 -7.68 -12.36 -13.67
C VAL A 213 -7.40 -12.15 -12.17
N PHE A 214 -8.44 -12.02 -11.35
CA PHE A 214 -8.27 -11.97 -9.89
C PHE A 214 -7.69 -13.28 -9.34
N ALA A 215 -8.21 -14.42 -9.81
CA ALA A 215 -7.73 -15.74 -9.40
C ALA A 215 -6.25 -15.94 -9.74
N ARG A 216 -5.77 -15.43 -10.89
CA ARG A 216 -4.35 -15.47 -11.26
C ARG A 216 -3.44 -14.76 -10.28
N VAL A 217 -3.90 -13.68 -9.63
CA VAL A 217 -3.11 -12.93 -8.65
C VAL A 217 -3.13 -13.63 -7.30
N VAL A 218 -4.31 -14.01 -6.83
CA VAL A 218 -4.50 -14.63 -5.50
C VAL A 218 -3.86 -16.02 -5.43
N TYR A 219 -4.01 -16.84 -6.48
CA TYR A 219 -3.49 -18.20 -6.49
C TYR A 219 -2.13 -18.32 -7.20
N ALA A 220 -1.42 -17.21 -7.41
CA ALA A 220 -0.08 -17.24 -7.98
C ALA A 220 0.89 -17.97 -7.04
N GLY A 221 1.68 -18.89 -7.57
CA GLY A 221 2.74 -19.56 -6.80
C GLY A 221 3.90 -18.61 -6.44
N SER A 222 4.19 -17.65 -7.32
CA SER A 222 5.17 -16.59 -7.08
C SER A 222 4.89 -15.41 -7.99
N LEU A 223 4.90 -14.20 -7.45
CA LEU A 223 4.90 -12.95 -8.21
C LEU A 223 6.08 -12.09 -7.76
N THR A 224 6.62 -11.31 -8.68
CA THR A 224 7.63 -10.29 -8.39
C THR A 224 7.00 -8.91 -8.32
N HIS A 225 7.71 -7.95 -7.72
CA HIS A 225 7.37 -6.54 -7.79
C HIS A 225 7.16 -6.06 -9.23
N CYS A 226 8.00 -6.51 -10.16
CA CYS A 226 7.92 -6.15 -11.58
C CYS A 226 6.61 -6.64 -12.23
N ASP A 227 6.15 -7.85 -11.90
CA ASP A 227 4.88 -8.39 -12.41
C ASP A 227 3.71 -7.50 -11.95
N LEU A 228 3.65 -7.22 -10.64
CA LEU A 228 2.61 -6.38 -10.05
C LEU A 228 2.63 -4.95 -10.60
N TRP A 229 3.83 -4.36 -10.74
CA TRP A 229 4.03 -3.04 -11.32
C TRP A 229 3.50 -2.99 -12.76
N THR A 230 3.94 -3.92 -13.59
CA THR A 230 3.54 -4.01 -15.00
C THR A 230 2.03 -4.13 -15.15
N TRP A 231 1.39 -4.96 -14.30
CA TRP A 231 -0.06 -5.15 -14.33
C TRP A 231 -0.84 -3.95 -13.79
N ALA A 232 -0.29 -3.21 -12.83
CA ALA A 232 -0.90 -1.98 -12.34
C ALA A 232 -0.90 -0.88 -13.42
N GLU A 233 0.22 -0.73 -14.15
CA GLU A 233 0.35 0.22 -15.25
C GLU A 233 -0.49 -0.16 -16.47
N ASN A 234 -0.47 -1.45 -16.82
CA ASN A 234 -1.14 -1.99 -17.97
C ASN A 234 -1.92 -3.26 -17.63
N PHE A 235 -3.18 -3.07 -17.24
CA PHE A 235 -4.08 -4.16 -16.88
C PHE A 235 -4.28 -5.20 -17.99
N THR A 236 -4.14 -4.82 -19.28
CA THR A 236 -4.27 -5.79 -20.38
C THR A 236 -3.19 -6.87 -20.35
N ALA A 237 -2.02 -6.59 -19.77
CA ALA A 237 -0.96 -7.58 -19.56
C ALA A 237 -1.35 -8.68 -18.56
N LEU A 238 -2.37 -8.44 -17.72
CA LEU A 238 -2.93 -9.39 -16.77
C LEU A 238 -4.00 -10.30 -17.41
N GLY A 239 -4.50 -9.98 -18.61
CA GLY A 239 -5.44 -10.82 -19.36
C GLY A 239 -4.70 -11.87 -20.19
N THR A 240 -4.89 -13.16 -19.90
CA THR A 240 -4.56 -14.22 -20.87
C THR A 240 -5.53 -14.14 -22.03
N GLY A 241 -5.06 -13.55 -23.13
CA GLY A 241 -5.82 -13.46 -24.35
C GLY A 241 -6.50 -12.10 -24.46
N ALA A 242 -6.17 -11.43 -25.56
CA ALA A 242 -6.94 -10.34 -26.12
C ALA A 242 -8.41 -10.46 -25.70
N VAL A 243 -8.92 -9.45 -24.98
CA VAL A 243 -10.23 -8.93 -25.37
C VAL A 243 -10.09 -8.79 -26.87
N LYS A 244 -10.76 -9.64 -27.64
CA LYS A 244 -10.78 -9.55 -29.09
C LYS A 244 -11.39 -8.19 -29.40
N SER A 245 -10.56 -7.15 -29.36
CA SER A 245 -10.83 -5.96 -30.11
C SER A 245 -11.01 -6.44 -31.53
N ARG A 246 -12.01 -5.90 -32.21
CA ARG A 246 -12.12 -6.11 -33.65
C ARG A 246 -10.78 -5.71 -34.24
N VAL A 247 -10.02 -6.72 -34.65
CA VAL A 247 -8.84 -6.68 -35.51
C VAL A 247 -8.15 -5.30 -35.52
N GLY A 248 -7.18 -5.11 -34.63
CA GLY A 248 -6.15 -4.07 -34.77
C GLY A 248 -6.41 -2.69 -34.18
N LYS A 249 -7.50 -2.47 -33.43
CA LYS A 249 -7.77 -1.19 -32.74
C LYS A 249 -7.91 -1.42 -31.22
N THR A 250 -7.49 -0.48 -30.38
CA THR A 250 -7.35 -0.62 -28.91
C THR A 250 -8.54 -1.29 -28.21
N GLY A 251 -8.26 -2.05 -27.15
CA GLY A 251 -9.23 -2.75 -26.31
C GLY A 251 -10.02 -1.81 -25.38
N THR A 252 -11.16 -2.31 -24.88
CA THR A 252 -11.95 -1.64 -23.83
C THR A 252 -11.11 -1.50 -22.56
N GLY A 253 -10.96 -0.27 -22.04
CA GLY A 253 -10.13 0.03 -20.88
C GLY A 253 -8.68 0.37 -21.19
N ASP A 254 -8.28 0.38 -22.47
CA ASP A 254 -6.95 0.81 -22.89
C ASP A 254 -6.71 2.30 -22.56
N LEU A 255 -5.44 2.66 -22.40
CA LEU A 255 -5.04 4.05 -22.18
C LEU A 255 -5.24 4.85 -23.46
N CYS A 256 -6.04 5.91 -23.41
CA CYS A 256 -6.15 6.86 -24.50
C CYS A 256 -4.75 7.41 -24.86
N PRO A 257 -4.32 7.40 -26.13
CA PRO A 257 -2.97 7.84 -26.51
C PRO A 257 -2.73 9.34 -26.26
N LEU A 258 -3.80 10.13 -26.14
CA LEU A 258 -3.76 11.57 -25.90
C LEU A 258 -3.65 11.91 -24.41
N CYS A 259 -4.61 11.46 -23.59
CA CYS A 259 -4.66 11.80 -22.16
C CYS A 259 -4.08 10.72 -21.24
N ARG A 260 -3.78 9.53 -21.78
CA ARG A 260 -3.29 8.35 -21.04
C ARG A 260 -4.20 7.89 -19.90
N PHE A 261 -5.48 8.23 -19.93
CA PHE A 261 -6.48 7.65 -19.04
C PHE A 261 -7.11 6.40 -19.67
N PRO A 262 -7.40 5.36 -18.85
CA PRO A 262 -8.22 4.24 -19.28
C PRO A 262 -9.56 4.76 -19.81
N THR A 263 -9.98 4.26 -20.97
CA THR A 263 -11.28 4.63 -21.53
C THR A 263 -11.97 3.43 -22.13
N CYS A 264 -13.29 3.42 -21.98
CA CYS A 264 -14.18 2.49 -22.68
C CYS A 264 -15.04 3.23 -23.71
N ASP A 265 -14.92 4.57 -23.78
CA ASP A 265 -15.64 5.42 -24.73
C ASP A 265 -14.68 5.94 -25.79
N TRP A 266 -14.32 5.04 -26.70
CA TRP A 266 -13.43 5.32 -27.82
C TRP A 266 -14.18 6.02 -28.95
N HIS A 267 -13.56 7.07 -29.47
CA HIS A 267 -13.92 7.68 -30.74
C HIS A 267 -12.91 7.26 -31.80
N TRP A 268 -13.44 6.65 -32.86
CA TRP A 268 -12.69 6.23 -34.03
C TRP A 268 -12.95 7.20 -35.18
N PHE A 269 -11.88 7.77 -35.73
CA PHE A 269 -11.91 8.82 -36.74
C PHE A 269 -12.05 8.20 -38.14
N GLU A 270 -13.22 7.60 -38.41
CA GLU A 270 -13.47 6.81 -39.62
C GLU A 270 -14.18 7.61 -40.72
N SER A 271 -14.56 8.86 -40.46
CA SER A 271 -15.31 9.69 -41.39
C SER A 271 -14.57 10.97 -41.79
N ASP A 272 -14.84 11.46 -43.01
CA ASP A 272 -14.31 12.74 -43.49
C ASP A 272 -14.75 13.93 -42.60
N ARG A 273 -15.84 13.77 -41.84
CA ARG A 273 -16.33 14.78 -40.90
C ARG A 273 -15.39 14.96 -39.70
N ASP A 274 -14.51 14.00 -39.45
CA ASP A 274 -13.57 14.03 -38.34
C ASP A 274 -12.27 14.77 -38.69
N ALA A 275 -12.06 15.14 -39.95
CA ALA A 275 -10.83 15.79 -40.44
C ALA A 275 -10.48 17.06 -39.66
N THR A 276 -11.47 17.87 -39.28
CA THR A 276 -11.26 19.08 -38.48
C THR A 276 -10.79 18.76 -37.06
N ILE A 277 -11.30 17.68 -36.46
CA ILE A 277 -10.91 17.24 -35.11
C ILE A 277 -9.50 16.65 -35.15
N VAL A 278 -9.19 15.79 -36.14
CA VAL A 278 -7.85 15.23 -36.37
C VAL A 278 -6.81 16.34 -36.50
N ALA A 279 -7.10 17.39 -37.27
CA ALA A 279 -6.19 18.53 -37.43
C ALA A 279 -5.94 19.28 -36.11
N ARG A 280 -6.98 19.47 -35.28
CA ARG A 280 -6.86 20.10 -33.96
C ARG A 280 -6.00 19.26 -33.01
N VAL A 281 -6.25 17.95 -32.95
CA VAL A 281 -5.49 17.03 -32.10
C VAL A 281 -4.03 16.97 -32.52
N ARG A 282 -3.73 16.81 -33.83
CA ARG A 282 -2.35 16.76 -34.33
C ARG A 282 -1.55 18.03 -34.09
N ARG A 283 -2.21 19.19 -34.02
CA ARG A 283 -1.54 20.45 -33.65
C ARG A 283 -0.98 20.41 -32.23
N VAL A 284 -1.64 19.70 -31.32
CA VAL A 284 -1.24 19.58 -29.90
C VAL A 284 -0.38 18.32 -29.68
N PHE A 285 -0.68 17.25 -30.42
CA PHE A 285 0.00 15.95 -30.33
C PHE A 285 0.51 15.51 -31.72
N PRO A 286 1.65 16.06 -32.20
CA PRO A 286 2.11 15.81 -33.57
C PRO A 286 2.46 14.35 -33.90
N LYS A 287 2.73 13.53 -32.86
CA LYS A 287 3.09 12.11 -33.00
C LYS A 287 1.87 11.18 -33.01
N TRP A 288 0.67 11.68 -32.77
CA TRP A 288 -0.57 10.89 -32.73
C TRP A 288 -1.19 10.76 -34.12
N ASN A 289 -1.74 9.58 -34.43
CA ASN A 289 -2.47 9.28 -35.66
C ASN A 289 -3.94 8.96 -35.40
N ALA A 290 -4.78 9.26 -36.39
CA ALA A 290 -6.22 8.98 -36.34
C ALA A 290 -6.53 7.49 -36.08
N ASP A 291 -5.67 6.61 -36.58
CA ASP A 291 -5.77 5.15 -36.38
C ASP A 291 -5.50 4.72 -34.93
N ASP A 292 -4.81 5.54 -34.13
CA ASP A 292 -4.57 5.28 -32.70
C ASP A 292 -5.84 5.51 -31.85
N GLY A 293 -6.86 6.17 -32.42
CA GLY A 293 -8.09 6.53 -31.72
C GLY A 293 -7.89 7.55 -30.59
N ALA A 294 -8.98 7.96 -29.95
CA ALA A 294 -8.94 8.81 -28.75
C ALA A 294 -10.19 8.57 -27.91
N CYS A 295 -10.14 8.86 -26.60
CA CYS A 295 -11.36 8.88 -25.80
C CYS A 295 -12.27 10.05 -26.22
N ARG A 296 -13.59 9.88 -26.10
CA ARG A 296 -14.58 10.91 -26.46
C ARG A 296 -14.32 12.24 -25.75
N GLN A 297 -13.90 12.21 -24.48
CA GLN A 297 -13.55 13.43 -23.74
C GLN A 297 -12.37 14.21 -24.36
N CYS A 298 -11.36 13.52 -24.90
CA CYS A 298 -10.25 14.17 -25.61
C CYS A 298 -10.71 14.79 -26.93
N VAL A 299 -11.64 14.12 -27.62
CA VAL A 299 -12.26 14.63 -28.85
C VAL A 299 -13.02 15.91 -28.58
N GLU A 300 -13.85 15.92 -27.55
CA GLU A 300 -14.60 17.12 -27.12
C GLU A 300 -13.68 18.26 -26.68
N SER A 301 -12.59 17.94 -25.99
CA SER A 301 -11.62 18.93 -25.48
C SER A 301 -10.66 19.47 -26.54
N SER A 302 -10.61 18.87 -27.73
CA SER A 302 -9.63 19.18 -28.78
C SER A 302 -9.68 20.63 -29.29
N ALA A 303 -10.87 21.23 -29.30
CA ALA A 303 -11.05 22.64 -29.69
C ALA A 303 -10.35 23.57 -28.69
N ALA A 304 -10.60 23.36 -27.39
CA ALA A 304 -10.01 24.14 -26.33
C ALA A 304 -8.48 23.98 -26.29
N TRP A 305 -7.95 22.79 -26.51
CA TRP A 305 -6.48 22.60 -26.56
C TRP A 305 -5.84 23.32 -27.74
N SER A 306 -6.43 23.24 -28.93
CA SER A 306 -5.89 23.91 -30.12
C SER A 306 -5.93 25.44 -30.00
N GLU A 307 -6.95 26.01 -29.35
CA GLU A 307 -7.03 27.45 -29.11
C GLU A 307 -5.96 27.90 -28.12
N ASN A 308 -5.75 27.15 -27.04
CA ASN A 308 -4.73 27.50 -26.06
C ASN A 308 -3.30 27.38 -26.62
N VAL A 309 -3.01 26.39 -27.49
CA VAL A 309 -1.72 26.34 -28.22
C VAL A 309 -1.56 27.53 -29.17
N ALA A 310 -2.63 27.99 -29.83
CA ALA A 310 -2.58 29.19 -30.67
C ALA A 310 -2.33 30.47 -29.85
N LEU A 311 -2.68 30.47 -28.57
CA LEU A 311 -2.38 31.53 -27.59
C LEU A 311 -0.99 31.39 -26.94
N GLY A 312 -0.17 30.43 -27.39
CA GLY A 312 1.20 30.24 -26.92
C GLY A 312 1.35 29.38 -25.66
N PHE A 313 0.29 28.69 -25.21
CA PHE A 313 0.39 27.73 -24.11
C PHE A 313 0.92 26.37 -24.59
N ASP A 314 2.02 25.91 -24.00
CA ASP A 314 2.56 24.57 -24.24
C ASP A 314 1.86 23.53 -23.33
N PHE A 315 1.11 22.62 -23.94
CA PHE A 315 0.48 21.50 -23.22
C PHE A 315 1.39 20.29 -23.07
N THR A 316 2.54 20.27 -23.77
CA THR A 316 3.51 19.19 -23.63
C THR A 316 4.20 19.22 -22.27
N ASP A 317 4.29 20.39 -21.63
CA ASP A 317 4.81 20.54 -20.25
C ASP A 317 3.78 20.20 -19.16
N ARG A 318 2.49 20.44 -19.38
CA ARG A 318 1.45 20.03 -18.41
C ARG A 318 1.27 18.51 -18.30
N LEU A 319 1.77 17.76 -19.27
CA LEU A 319 1.82 16.30 -19.29
C LEU A 319 3.21 15.73 -18.96
N ARG A 320 4.25 16.58 -18.91
CA ARG A 320 5.61 16.29 -18.41
C ARG A 320 5.81 17.02 -17.08
N GLY A 321 5.32 16.45 -15.98
CA GLY A 321 5.48 17.07 -14.66
C GLY A 321 6.95 17.26 -14.29
N ASP A 322 7.47 18.47 -14.41
CA ASP A 322 8.83 18.84 -13.97
C ASP A 322 8.82 19.13 -12.45
N PRO A 323 9.60 18.40 -11.62
CA PRO A 323 9.50 18.44 -10.16
C PRO A 323 10.50 19.44 -9.57
N ALA A 324 10.26 20.73 -9.74
CA ALA A 324 10.95 21.74 -8.93
C ALA A 324 9.98 22.31 -7.90
N VAL A 325 10.16 21.88 -6.64
CA VAL A 325 9.93 22.58 -5.36
C VAL A 325 9.39 21.61 -4.31
N GLY A 326 10.31 21.12 -3.48
CA GLY A 326 10.20 20.95 -2.03
C GLY A 326 8.97 20.24 -1.41
N ARG A 327 9.29 19.14 -0.70
CA ARG A 327 8.82 18.73 0.65
C ARG A 327 7.96 17.46 0.79
N VAL A 328 8.39 16.72 1.83
CA VAL A 328 7.66 15.89 2.81
C VAL A 328 7.04 14.58 2.29
N VAL A 329 7.65 13.49 2.76
CA VAL A 329 7.24 12.10 2.52
C VAL A 329 6.12 11.72 3.48
N SER A 330 4.98 11.32 2.92
CA SER A 330 3.89 10.63 3.63
C SER A 330 3.30 9.59 2.66
N ALA A 331 3.34 8.32 3.05
CA ALA A 331 2.76 7.22 2.29
C ALA A 331 1.35 6.93 2.83
N ARG A 332 0.34 7.35 2.06
CA ARG A 332 -1.02 6.80 2.09
C ARG A 332 -1.51 6.66 0.67
#